data_AF-A0A921K119-F1
#
_entry.id   AF-A0A921K119-F1
#
_cell.length_a   1.000
_cell.length_b   1.000
_cell.length_c   1.000
_cell.angle_alpha   90.00
_cell.angle_beta   90.00
_cell.angle_gamma   90.00
#
_symmetry.space_group_name_H-M   'P 1'
#
loop_
_entity.id
_entity.type
_entity.pdbx_description
1 polymer ?
#
loop_
_entity_poly.entity_id
_entity_poly.type
_entity_poly.pdbx_seq_one_letter_code
_entity_poly.pdbx_strand_id
1 'polypeptide(L)'
;KGAFFMDKTLDLRVQKTYEALIQAFFEIVQEKSMDKLTVNELCQKAQVRRPTFYKHFKDKYDFFKFVVYSIQKDTLLEIDTEADTSQPVDYFLTCFAKVLGLLEQY
;
A
#
# COMPACT_ATOMS: atom_id res chain seq x y z
N LYS A 1 11.85 6.51 3.27
CA LYS A 1 10.70 7.29 2.74
C LYS A 1 10.21 6.58 1.48
N GLY A 2 9.48 5.48 1.65
CA GLY A 2 8.99 4.67 0.54
C GLY A 2 7.88 5.43 -0.16
N ALA A 3 8.14 5.86 -1.40
CA ALA A 3 7.10 6.38 -2.27
C ALA A 3 6.33 5.18 -2.79
N PHE A 4 5.09 5.01 -2.32
CA PHE A 4 4.16 4.03 -2.86
C PHE A 4 3.86 4.40 -4.31
N PHE A 5 4.17 3.51 -5.25
CA PHE A 5 4.05 3.80 -6.67
C PHE A 5 2.60 3.54 -7.12
N MET A 6 1.79 4.58 -7.00
CA MET A 6 0.46 4.60 -7.61
C MET A 6 0.55 4.45 -9.12
N ASP A 7 -0.45 3.79 -9.69
CA ASP A 7 -0.66 3.82 -11.13
C ASP A 7 -0.73 5.28 -11.63
N LYS A 8 0.34 5.69 -12.33
CA LYS A 8 0.52 7.07 -12.81
C LYS A 8 -0.49 7.47 -13.88
N THR A 9 -1.28 6.54 -14.39
CA THR A 9 -2.33 6.80 -15.37
C THR A 9 -3.63 7.32 -14.74
N LEU A 10 -3.79 7.22 -13.42
CA LEU A 10 -4.97 7.70 -12.70
C LEU A 10 -5.03 9.23 -12.61
N ASP A 11 -6.23 9.80 -12.49
CA ASP A 11 -6.43 11.23 -12.22
C ASP A 11 -5.68 11.64 -10.94
N LEU A 12 -4.94 12.76 -11.00
CA LEU A 12 -4.11 13.26 -9.90
C LEU A 12 -4.88 13.42 -8.57
N ARG A 13 -6.18 13.73 -8.62
CA ARG A 13 -7.02 13.84 -7.41
C ARG A 13 -7.25 12.49 -6.77
N VAL A 14 -7.37 11.44 -7.57
CA VAL A 14 -7.50 10.07 -7.09
C VAL A 14 -6.19 9.63 -6.45
N GLN A 15 -5.05 9.89 -7.11
CA GLN A 15 -3.72 9.59 -6.55
C GLN A 15 -3.53 10.22 -5.18
N LYS A 16 -3.76 11.54 -5.05
CA LYS A 16 -3.66 12.26 -3.78
C LYS A 16 -4.60 11.73 -2.70
N THR A 17 -5.82 11.35 -3.08
CA THR A 17 -6.79 10.78 -2.12
C THR A 17 -6.28 9.47 -1.56
N TYR A 18 -5.76 8.59 -2.42
CA TYR A 18 -5.25 7.31 -1.99
C TYR A 18 -3.96 7.43 -1.17
N GLU A 19 -3.02 8.30 -1.57
CA GLU A 19 -1.80 8.59 -0.79
C GLU A 19 -2.14 9.04 0.65
N ALA A 20 -3.08 9.99 0.77
CA ALA A 20 -3.52 10.48 2.08
C ALA A 20 -4.16 9.37 2.94
N LEU A 21 -4.96 8.50 2.32
CA LEU A 21 -5.59 7.36 3.01
C LEU A 21 -4.55 6.31 3.46
N ILE A 22 -3.56 5.99 2.63
CA ILE A 22 -2.50 5.03 2.96
C ILE A 22 -1.63 5.55 4.10
N GLN A 23 -1.22 6.82 4.03
CA GLN A 23 -0.42 7.44 5.08
C GLN A 23 -1.16 7.41 6.42
N ALA A 24 -2.42 7.84 6.43
CA ALA A 24 -3.27 7.79 7.62
C ALA A 24 -3.48 6.36 8.14
N PHE A 25 -3.61 5.38 7.25
CA PHE A 25 -3.76 3.98 7.60
C PHE A 25 -2.55 3.47 8.39
N PHE A 26 -1.33 3.63 7.86
CA PHE A 26 -0.11 3.17 8.52
C PHE A 26 0.09 3.82 9.88
N GLU A 27 -0.17 5.12 9.99
CA GLU A 27 -0.08 5.81 11.27
C GLU A 27 -1.11 5.30 12.29
N ILE A 28 -2.30 4.84 11.87
CA ILE A 28 -3.29 4.27 12.80
C ILE A 28 -2.91 2.85 13.20
N VAL A 29 -2.46 2.03 12.25
CA VAL A 29 -2.19 0.60 12.54
C VAL A 29 -0.93 0.37 13.37
N GLN A 30 -0.04 1.35 13.43
CA GLN A 30 1.06 1.39 14.42
C GLN A 30 0.56 1.55 15.86
N GLU A 31 -0.59 2.19 16.06
CA GLU A 31 -1.16 2.46 17.39
C GLU A 31 -2.20 1.40 17.81
N LYS A 32 -2.94 0.82 16.86
CA LYS A 32 -4.01 -0.14 17.14
C LYS A 32 -4.23 -1.15 16.02
N SER A 33 -4.81 -2.30 16.35
CA SER A 33 -5.11 -3.34 15.35
C SER A 33 -6.11 -2.88 14.28
N MET A 34 -5.98 -3.44 13.07
CA MET A 34 -6.86 -3.18 11.92
C MET A 34 -8.34 -3.43 12.25
N ASP A 35 -8.65 -4.44 13.06
CA ASP A 35 -10.04 -4.73 13.46
C ASP A 35 -10.69 -3.58 14.24
N LYS A 36 -9.89 -2.79 14.98
CA LYS A 36 -10.34 -1.60 15.71
C LYS A 36 -10.32 -0.32 14.89
N LEU A 37 -9.73 -0.33 13.69
CA LEU A 37 -9.78 0.81 12.77
C LEU A 37 -11.19 0.94 12.18
N THR A 38 -11.73 2.16 12.15
CA THR A 38 -12.98 2.48 11.46
C THR A 38 -12.72 3.34 10.22
N VAL A 39 -13.61 3.25 9.22
CA VAL A 39 -13.56 4.12 8.04
C VAL A 39 -13.65 5.60 8.43
N ASN A 40 -14.40 5.92 9.49
CA ASN A 40 -14.55 7.30 9.95
C ASN A 40 -13.23 7.89 10.46
N GLU A 41 -12.53 7.17 11.34
CA GLU A 41 -11.23 7.60 11.87
C GLU A 41 -10.19 7.71 10.75
N LEU A 42 -10.18 6.74 9.83
CA LEU A 42 -9.30 6.77 8.67
C LEU A 42 -9.53 8.02 7.81
N CYS A 43 -10.79 8.29 7.46
CA CYS A 43 -11.18 9.47 6.69
C CYS A 43 -10.82 10.78 7.41
N GLN A 44 -11.03 10.84 8.73
CA GLN A 44 -10.72 12.00 9.55
C GLN A 44 -9.20 12.28 9.56
N LYS A 45 -8.37 11.26 9.78
CA LYS A 45 -6.91 11.42 9.80
C LYS A 45 -6.36 11.77 8.42
N ALA A 46 -6.90 11.16 7.37
CA ALA A 46 -6.53 11.44 5.98
C ALA A 46 -7.06 12.78 5.42
N GLN A 47 -7.92 13.49 6.16
CA GLN A 47 -8.63 14.68 5.66
C GLN A 47 -9.43 14.42 4.37
N VAL A 48 -10.03 13.23 4.27
CA VAL A 48 -10.86 12.78 3.14
C VAL A 48 -12.31 12.68 3.59
N ARG A 49 -13.25 13.13 2.75
CA ARG A 49 -14.69 12.99 3.05
C ARG A 49 -15.10 11.51 2.92
N ARG A 50 -15.94 11.01 3.83
CA ARG A 50 -16.43 9.61 3.79
C ARG A 50 -17.10 9.22 2.46
N PRO A 51 -17.95 10.05 1.82
CA PRO A 51 -18.49 9.73 0.50
C PRO A 51 -17.40 9.55 -0.57
N THR A 52 -16.30 10.29 -0.47
CA THR A 52 -15.14 10.10 -1.35
C THR A 52 -14.51 8.73 -1.12
N PHE A 53 -14.27 8.32 0.14
CA PHE A 53 -13.79 6.97 0.45
C PHE A 53 -14.69 5.90 -0.18
N TYR A 54 -16.01 6.00 0.04
CA TYR A 54 -16.96 5.00 -0.46
C TYR A 54 -17.16 5.02 -1.99
N LYS A 55 -16.68 6.06 -2.68
CA LYS A 55 -16.60 6.05 -4.15
C LYS A 55 -15.49 5.11 -4.65
N HIS A 56 -14.48 4.86 -3.83
CA HIS A 56 -13.31 4.07 -4.19
C HIS A 56 -13.26 2.69 -3.53
N PHE A 57 -13.75 2.58 -2.30
CA PHE A 57 -13.65 1.37 -1.49
C PHE A 57 -14.97 1.06 -0.80
N LYS A 58 -15.38 -0.21 -0.82
CA LYS A 58 -16.62 -0.65 -0.18
C LYS A 58 -16.55 -0.51 1.35
N ASP A 59 -15.41 -0.88 1.93
CA ASP A 59 -15.16 -0.89 3.37
C ASP A 59 -13.64 -0.86 3.66
N LYS A 60 -13.28 -0.92 4.94
CA LYS A 60 -11.87 -0.90 5.38
C LYS A 60 -11.07 -2.12 4.92
N TYR A 61 -11.71 -3.26 4.70
CA TYR A 61 -11.04 -4.49 4.26
C TYR A 61 -10.78 -4.45 2.76
N ASP A 62 -11.71 -3.89 1.98
CA ASP A 62 -11.52 -3.60 0.57
C ASP A 62 -10.35 -2.61 0.35
N PHE A 63 -10.32 -1.54 1.14
CA PHE A 63 -9.17 -0.62 1.17
C PHE A 63 -7.87 -1.33 1.56
N PHE A 64 -7.88 -2.16 2.61
CA PHE A 64 -6.69 -2.89 3.03
C PHE A 64 -6.16 -3.82 1.94
N LYS A 65 -7.04 -4.54 1.23
CA LYS A 65 -6.65 -5.35 0.07
C LYS A 65 -5.96 -4.50 -0.99
N PHE A 66 -6.51 -3.33 -1.32
CA PHE A 66 -5.89 -2.40 -2.25
C PHE A 66 -4.47 -2.00 -1.81
N VAL A 67 -4.27 -1.70 -0.52
CA VAL A 67 -2.93 -1.39 0.03
C VAL A 67 -1.98 -2.56 -0.18
N VAL A 68 -2.38 -3.78 0.21
CA VAL A 68 -1.56 -4.99 0.06
C VAL A 68 -1.21 -5.26 -1.40
N TYR A 69 -2.19 -5.19 -2.31
CA TYR A 69 -1.96 -5.42 -3.74
C TYR A 69 -0.99 -4.41 -4.35
N SER A 70 -1.05 -3.17 -3.91
CA SER A 70 -0.16 -2.13 -4.43
C SER A 70 1.27 -2.32 -3.93
N ILE A 71 1.46 -2.66 -2.64
CA ILE A 71 2.78 -3.02 -2.10
C ILE A 71 3.38 -4.21 -2.85
N GLN A 72 2.56 -5.25 -3.07
CA GLN A 72 2.97 -6.42 -3.83
C GLN A 72 3.40 -6.04 -5.24
N LYS A 73 2.62 -5.21 -5.93
CA LYS A 73 2.92 -4.76 -7.29
C LYS A 73 4.23 -3.99 -7.36
N ASP A 74 4.44 -3.05 -6.43
CA ASP A 74 5.67 -2.26 -6.36
C ASP A 74 6.89 -3.15 -6.10
N THR A 75 6.76 -4.10 -5.16
CA THR A 75 7.83 -5.04 -4.82
C THR A 75 8.18 -5.96 -5.99
N LEU A 76 7.17 -6.47 -6.71
CA LEU A 76 7.39 -7.33 -7.88
C LEU A 76 8.07 -6.58 -9.03
N LEU A 77 7.69 -5.32 -9.28
CA LEU A 77 8.34 -4.50 -10.29
C LEU A 77 9.83 -4.29 -10.01
N GLU A 78 10.21 -4.08 -8.75
CA GLU A 78 11.63 -3.97 -8.37
C GLU A 78 12.38 -5.29 -8.57
N ILE A 79 11.76 -6.43 -8.22
CA ILE A 79 12.35 -7.76 -8.40
C ILE A 79 12.61 -8.04 -9.89
N ASP A 80 11.64 -7.75 -10.77
CA ASP A 80 11.78 -7.98 -12.21
C ASP A 80 12.88 -7.11 -12.85
N THR A 81 13.24 -5.99 -12.22
CA THR A 81 14.34 -5.13 -12.70
C THR A 81 15.73 -5.53 -12.19
N GLU A 82 15.81 -6.22 -11.06
CA GLU A 82 17.08 -6.52 -10.37
C GLU A 82 17.48 -8.00 -10.45
N ALA A 83 16.53 -8.92 -10.55
CA ALA A 83 16.80 -10.36 -10.51
C ALA A 83 17.18 -10.94 -11.88
N ASP A 84 18.14 -11.87 -11.90
CA ASP A 84 18.33 -12.75 -13.06
C ASP A 84 17.21 -13.80 -13.09
N THR A 85 16.14 -13.49 -13.83
CA THR A 85 14.98 -14.37 -13.99
C THR A 85 15.31 -15.72 -14.65
N SER A 86 16.51 -15.88 -15.25
CA SER A 86 16.97 -17.15 -15.81
C SER A 86 17.55 -18.10 -14.76
N GLN A 87 17.89 -17.59 -13.56
CA GLN A 87 18.46 -18.34 -12.45
C GLN A 87 17.48 -18.39 -11.28
N PRO A 88 16.75 -19.51 -11.08
CA PRO A 88 15.72 -19.59 -10.04
C PRO A 88 16.20 -19.25 -8.63
N VAL A 89 17.43 -19.65 -8.28
CA VAL A 89 18.00 -19.37 -6.94
C VAL A 89 18.22 -17.88 -6.73
N ASP A 90 18.76 -17.16 -7.72
CA ASP A 90 18.98 -15.71 -7.64
C ASP A 90 17.66 -14.95 -7.55
N TYR A 91 16.67 -15.35 -8.36
CA TYR A 91 15.32 -14.82 -8.28
C TYR A 91 14.70 -15.01 -6.89
N PHE A 92 14.78 -16.21 -6.31
CA PHE A 92 14.23 -16.47 -4.97
C PHE A 92 14.97 -15.72 -3.86
N LEU A 93 16.29 -15.59 -3.94
CA LEU A 93 17.08 -14.82 -2.97
C LEU A 93 16.75 -13.33 -3.05
N THR A 94 16.61 -12.78 -4.25
CA THR A 94 16.20 -11.39 -4.47
C THR A 94 14.79 -11.13 -3.95
N CYS A 95 13.83 -12.03 -4.24
CA CYS A 95 12.49 -11.97 -3.67
C CYS A 95 12.54 -11.94 -2.14
N PHE A 96 13.28 -12.86 -1.53
CA PHE A 96 13.35 -12.98 -0.07
C PHE A 96 14.00 -11.76 0.59
N ALA A 97 15.10 -11.27 0.01
CA ALA A 97 15.78 -10.07 0.49
C ALA A 97 14.88 -8.83 0.41
N LYS A 98 14.12 -8.67 -0.68
CA LYS A 98 13.16 -7.56 -0.84
C LYS A 98 12.02 -7.65 0.16
N VAL A 99 11.45 -8.84 0.37
CA VAL A 99 10.39 -9.05 1.38
C VAL A 99 10.91 -8.75 2.78
N LEU A 100 12.13 -9.19 3.14
CA LEU A 100 12.74 -8.87 4.43
C LEU A 100 12.93 -7.35 4.59
N GLY A 101 13.50 -6.68 3.59
CA GLY A 101 13.69 -5.23 3.62
C GLY A 101 12.38 -4.45 3.74
N LEU A 102 11.26 -5.00 3.23
CA LEU A 102 9.95 -4.41 3.42
C LEU A 102 9.45 -4.54 4.87
N LEU A 103 9.66 -5.69 5.49
CA LEU A 103 9.27 -5.92 6.89
C LEU A 103 10.03 -5.01 7.87
N GLU A 104 11.23 -4.56 7.52
CA GLU A 104 11.99 -3.61 8.34
C GLU A 104 11.48 -2.16 8.24
N GLN A 105 10.66 -1.82 7.24
CA GLN A 105 10.18 -0.46 7.00
C GLN A 105 8.86 -0.11 7.70
N TYR A 106 8.16 -1.10 8.24
CA TYR A 106 6.82 -0.97 8.83
C TYR A 106 6.78 -1.46 10.28
#